data_AF-A0A930G084-F1
#
_entry.id   AF-A0A930G084-F1
#
_cell.length_a   1.000
_cell.length_b   1.000
_cell.length_c   1.000
_cell.angle_alpha   90.00
_cell.angle_beta   90.00
_cell.angle_gamma   90.00
#
_symmetry.space_group_name_H-M   'P 1'
#
loop_
_entity.id
_entity.type
_entity.pdbx_description
1 polymer ?
#
loop_
_entity_poly.entity_id
_entity_poly.type
_entity_poly.pdbx_seq_one_letter_code
_entity_poly.pdbx_strand_id
1 'polypeptide(L)'
;MSGFEHYDRELRDLDKEIHRYAAICGVNLANRHEIDACLNQHHDTWAEDKARESLQGLLILRIKLEAEMIALGFTPPPLTTTAVPVA
;
A
#
# COMPACT_ATOMS: atom_id res chain seq x y z
N MET A 1 -13.48 -21.44 -8.49
CA MET A 1 -12.05 -21.30 -8.81
C MET A 1 -11.42 -20.44 -7.72
N SER A 2 -10.29 -20.86 -7.16
CA SER A 2 -9.82 -20.49 -5.81
C SER A 2 -9.23 -19.09 -5.70
N GLY A 3 -9.78 -18.25 -4.81
CA GLY A 3 -9.25 -16.92 -4.46
C GLY A 3 -7.82 -16.90 -3.89
N PHE A 4 -7.25 -18.06 -3.55
CA PHE A 4 -5.95 -18.16 -2.87
C PHE A 4 -4.73 -17.82 -3.74
N GLU A 5 -4.72 -18.17 -5.04
CA GLU A 5 -3.63 -17.76 -5.96
C GLU A 5 -3.73 -16.28 -6.38
N HIS A 6 -4.85 -15.63 -6.09
CA HIS A 6 -5.09 -14.24 -6.47
C HIS A 6 -4.47 -13.27 -5.47
N TYR A 7 -4.56 -13.52 -4.15
CA TYR A 7 -4.06 -12.56 -3.15
C TYR A 7 -2.59 -12.21 -3.35
N ASP A 8 -1.69 -13.19 -3.53
CA ASP A 8 -0.26 -12.90 -3.71
C ASP A 8 0.07 -12.09 -4.97
N ARG A 9 -0.72 -12.25 -6.04
CA ARG A 9 -0.56 -11.51 -7.29
C ARG A 9 -1.17 -10.13 -7.18
N GLU A 10 -2.40 -10.04 -6.68
CA GLU A 10 -3.13 -8.79 -6.48
C GLU A 10 -2.38 -7.88 -5.51
N LEU A 11 -1.85 -8.43 -4.42
CA LEU A 11 -1.03 -7.69 -3.47
C LEU A 11 0.27 -7.20 -4.12
N ARG A 12 0.95 -8.03 -4.92
CA ARG A 12 2.17 -7.61 -5.63
C ARG A 12 1.90 -6.49 -6.65
N ASP A 13 0.80 -6.56 -7.37
CA ASP A 13 0.44 -5.53 -8.35
C ASP A 13 -0.03 -4.24 -7.67
N LEU A 14 -0.77 -4.35 -6.56
CA LEU A 14 -1.11 -3.24 -5.68
C LEU A 14 0.15 -2.56 -5.12
N ASP A 15 1.14 -3.33 -4.69
CA ASP A 15 2.38 -2.82 -4.10
C ASP A 15 3.22 -2.06 -5.11
N LYS A 16 3.28 -2.52 -6.36
CA LYS A 16 3.96 -1.79 -7.43
C LYS A 16 3.36 -0.40 -7.63
N GLU A 17 2.03 -0.30 -7.65
CA GLU A 17 1.36 1.00 -7.79
C GLU A 17 1.56 1.88 -6.55
N ILE A 18 1.51 1.31 -5.33
CA ILE A 18 1.83 2.06 -4.09
C ILE A 18 3.24 2.63 -4.14
N HIS A 19 4.24 1.83 -4.52
CA HIS A 19 5.63 2.31 -4.65
C HIS A 19 5.75 3.40 -5.72
N ARG A 20 5.06 3.25 -6.85
CA ARG A 20 5.07 4.24 -7.93
C ARG A 20 4.49 5.58 -7.46
N TYR A 21 3.32 5.58 -6.84
CA TYR A 21 2.71 6.82 -6.37
C TYR A 21 3.43 7.41 -5.16
N ALA A 22 4.00 6.59 -4.28
CA ALA A 22 4.86 7.05 -3.19
C ALA A 22 6.08 7.81 -3.73
N ALA A 23 6.73 7.28 -4.78
CA ALA A 23 7.84 7.96 -5.45
C ALA A 23 7.41 9.30 -6.09
N ILE A 24 6.23 9.36 -6.71
CA ILE A 24 5.67 10.61 -7.28
C ILE A 24 5.39 11.64 -6.16
N CYS A 25 4.84 11.20 -5.04
CA CYS A 25 4.45 12.07 -3.93
C CYS A 25 5.60 12.45 -2.99
N GLY A 26 6.78 11.84 -3.17
CA GLY A 26 7.93 12.00 -2.28
C GLY A 26 7.74 11.35 -0.91
N VAL A 27 6.92 10.31 -0.81
CA VAL A 27 6.58 9.60 0.43
C VAL A 27 7.49 8.41 0.62
N ASN A 28 8.15 8.32 1.77
CA ASN A 28 8.94 7.16 2.15
C ASN A 28 8.08 6.13 2.89
N LEU A 29 7.78 5.01 2.23
CA LEU A 29 6.98 3.92 2.82
C LEU A 29 7.66 3.23 4.01
N ALA A 30 8.95 3.42 4.25
CA ALA A 30 9.62 2.95 5.47
C ALA A 30 9.29 3.81 6.70
N ASN A 31 8.84 5.05 6.47
CA ASN A 31 8.55 6.01 7.52
C ASN A 31 7.05 5.96 7.87
N ARG A 32 6.73 5.30 8.99
CA ARG A 32 5.33 5.12 9.42
C ARG A 32 4.54 6.43 9.51
N HIS A 33 5.18 7.49 9.99
CA HIS A 33 4.54 8.80 10.14
C HIS A 33 4.14 9.44 8.80
N GLU A 34 4.87 9.16 7.71
CA GLU A 34 4.51 9.66 6.37
C GLU A 34 3.31 8.90 5.80
N ILE A 35 3.22 7.59 6.05
CA ILE A 35 2.04 6.79 5.71
C ILE A 35 0.82 7.31 6.48
N ASP A 36 0.97 7.53 7.79
CA ASP A 36 -0.13 8.03 8.62
C ASP A 36 -0.55 9.45 8.17
N ALA A 37 0.38 10.30 7.74
CA ALA A 37 0.06 11.60 7.15
C ALA A 37 -0.75 11.45 5.84
N CYS A 38 -0.35 10.54 4.93
CA CYS A 38 -1.12 10.25 3.71
C CYS A 38 -2.52 9.72 4.01
N LEU A 39 -2.69 8.90 5.05
CA LEU A 39 -3.99 8.36 5.43
C LEU A 39 -4.91 9.42 6.05
N ASN A 40 -4.35 10.38 6.77
CA ASN A 40 -5.09 11.43 7.49
C ASN A 40 -5.27 12.73 6.70
N GLN A 41 -4.64 12.89 5.53
CA GLN A 41 -4.79 14.09 4.71
C GLN A 41 -6.25 14.25 4.27
N HIS A 42 -6.83 15.40 4.65
CA HIS A 42 -8.13 15.86 4.15
C HIS A 42 -7.90 16.53 2.80
N HIS A 43 -8.70 16.19 1.80
CA HIS A 43 -8.59 16.73 0.44
C HIS A 43 -8.97 18.21 0.40
N ASP A 44 -8.08 19.10 0.85
CA ASP A 44 -8.15 20.50 0.47
C ASP A 44 -7.72 20.59 -0.97
N THR A 45 -8.75 20.58 -1.83
CA THR A 45 -8.76 21.02 -3.23
C THR A 45 -7.39 21.42 -3.75
N TRP A 46 -6.76 20.60 -4.60
CA TRP A 46 -6.06 21.00 -5.83
C TRP A 46 -6.00 19.81 -6.78
N ALA A 47 -6.25 20.05 -8.06
CA ALA A 47 -6.14 19.05 -9.12
C ALA A 47 -4.71 18.47 -9.25
N GLU A 48 -3.72 19.11 -8.63
CA GLU A 48 -2.33 18.68 -8.55
C GLU A 48 -2.11 17.52 -7.57
N ASP A 49 -3.06 17.23 -6.66
CA ASP A 49 -2.88 16.19 -5.63
C ASP A 49 -3.54 14.84 -5.93
N LYS A 50 -3.96 14.62 -7.19
CA LYS A 50 -4.50 13.33 -7.65
C LYS A 50 -3.56 12.15 -7.38
N ALA A 51 -2.25 12.38 -7.39
CA ALA A 51 -1.26 11.37 -7.07
C ALA A 51 -1.32 10.96 -5.59
N ARG A 52 -1.51 11.92 -4.66
CA ARG A 52 -1.70 11.61 -3.23
C ARG A 52 -3.05 10.97 -2.96
N GLU A 53 -4.11 11.42 -3.63
CA GLU A 53 -5.43 10.77 -3.54
C GLU A 53 -5.34 9.31 -4.02
N SER A 54 -4.65 9.07 -5.15
CA SER A 54 -4.39 7.71 -5.64
C SER A 54 -3.57 6.90 -4.65
N LEU A 55 -2.49 7.47 -4.09
CA LEU A 55 -1.67 6.81 -3.07
C LEU A 55 -2.48 6.44 -1.82
N GLN A 56 -3.28 7.37 -1.30
CA GLN A 56 -4.15 7.15 -0.14
C GLN A 56 -5.17 6.04 -0.42
N GLY A 57 -5.84 6.08 -1.58
CA GLY A 57 -6.78 5.05 -2.00
C GLY A 57 -6.13 3.67 -2.08
N LEU A 58 -4.93 3.57 -2.65
CA LEU A 58 -4.17 2.31 -2.74
C LEU A 58 -3.72 1.82 -1.37
N LEU A 59 -3.27 2.70 -0.47
CA LEU A 59 -2.91 2.34 0.92
C LEU A 59 -4.14 1.81 1.69
N ILE A 60 -5.30 2.44 1.56
CA ILE A 60 -6.55 1.96 2.17
C ILE A 60 -6.95 0.60 1.60
N LEU A 61 -6.86 0.44 0.28
CA LEU A 61 -7.16 -0.84 -0.36
C LEU A 61 -6.23 -1.95 0.14
N ARG A 62 -4.93 -1.66 0.28
CA ARG A 62 -3.95 -2.58 0.83
C ARG A 62 -4.29 -3.00 2.25
N ILE A 63 -4.63 -2.05 3.13
CA ILE A 63 -5.05 -2.34 4.52
C ILE A 63 -6.29 -3.25 4.55
N LYS A 64 -7.28 -3.00 3.69
CA LYS A 64 -8.49 -3.83 3.61
C LYS A 64 -8.18 -5.26 3.16
N LEU A 65 -7.32 -5.40 2.16
CA LEU A 65 -6.90 -6.70 1.65
C LEU A 65 -6.10 -7.48 2.71
N GLU A 66 -5.21 -6.81 3.43
CA GLU A 66 -4.49 -7.40 4.57
C GLU A 66 -5.45 -7.88 5.67
N ALA A 67 -6.46 -7.08 6.01
CA ALA A 67 -7.46 -7.46 7.00
C ALA A 67 -8.27 -8.70 6.56
N GLU A 68 -8.63 -8.79 5.27
CA GLU A 68 -9.31 -9.96 4.69
C GLU A 68 -8.42 -11.21 4.72
N MET A 69 -7.15 -11.07 4.29
CA MET A 69 -6.15 -12.14 4.36
C MET A 69 -6.00 -12.66 5.80
N ILE A 70 -5.87 -11.77 6.79
CA ILE A 70 -5.76 -12.14 8.21
C ILE A 70 -7.03 -12.86 8.69
N ALA A 71 -8.21 -12.35 8.32
CA ALA A 71 -9.49 -12.97 8.70
C ALA A 71 -9.65 -14.40 8.14
N LEU A 72 -8.99 -14.69 7.02
CA LEU A 72 -8.95 -16.01 6.39
C LEU A 72 -7.77 -16.88 6.86
N GLY A 73 -6.94 -16.39 7.79
CA GLY A 73 -5.81 -17.13 8.38
C GLY A 73 -4.47 -17.00 7.64
N PHE A 74 -4.34 -16.04 6.71
CA PHE A 74 -3.09 -15.75 6.01
C PHE A 74 -2.22 -14.74 6.76
N THR A 75 -0.94 -14.72 6.41
CA THR A 75 0.02 -13.69 6.85
C THR A 75 0.39 -12.83 5.65
N PRO A 76 -0.11 -11.58 5.56
CA PRO A 76 0.26 -10.70 4.47
C PRO A 76 1.76 -10.38 4.51
N PRO A 77 2.47 -10.38 3.37
CA PRO A 77 3.84 -9.90 3.30
C PRO A 77 3.91 -8.41 3.64
N PRO A 78 5.05 -7.90 4.13
CA PRO A 78 5.21 -6.47 4.43
C PRO A 78 5.22 -5.63 3.14
N LEU A 79 4.59 -4.45 3.19
CA LEU A 79 4.62 -3.46 2.09
C LEU A 79 6.05 -2.99 1.81
N THR A 80 6.86 -2.79 2.85
CA THR A 80 8.28 -2.53 2.70
C THR A 80 9.02 -3.85 2.67
N THR A 81 9.49 -4.23 1.48
CA THR A 81 10.54 -5.24 1.40
C THR A 81 11.80 -4.59 1.97
N THR A 82 12.00 -4.69 3.27
CA THR A 82 13.36 -4.68 3.79
C THR A 82 13.96 -5.98 3.26
N ALA A 83 14.68 -5.89 2.14
CA ALA A 83 15.54 -6.96 1.71
C ALA A 83 16.56 -7.14 2.83
N VAL A 84 16.26 -8.02 3.79
CA VAL A 84 17.31 -8.57 4.64
C VAL A 84 18.17 -9.37 3.66
N PRO A 85 19.41 -8.94 3.37
CA PRO A 85 20.31 -9.81 2.65
C PRO A 85 20.56 -10.98 3.60
N VAL A 86 20.06 -12.16 3.25
CA VAL A 86 20.58 -13.40 3.83
C VAL A 86 22.06 -13.42 3.44
N ALA A 87 22.91 -13.16 4.43
CA ALA A 87 24.36 -13.29 4.33
C ALA A 87 24.77 -14.77 4.25
#